data_AF-A0A2V3IM00-F1
#
_entry.id   AF-A0A2V3IM00-F1
#
_cell.length_a   1.000
_cell.length_b   1.000
_cell.length_c   1.000
_cell.angle_alpha   90.00
_cell.angle_beta   90.00
_cell.angle_gamma   90.00
#
_symmetry.space_group_name_H-M   'P 1'
#
loop_
_entity.id
_entity.type
_entity.pdbx_description
1 polymer ?
#
loop_
_entity_poly.entity_id
_entity_poly.type
_entity_poly.pdbx_seq_one_letter_code
_entity_poly.pdbx_strand_id
1 'polypeptide(L)'
;MVILSCMVSIGQVSNPEHKNQSFSKAGRMRWKDIRPIVQGVAMNPVDHPNGGGEGKNTGGRPSVSKWGKPTKGHRTRNKRKLSGKYIVKRRFEK
;
A
#
# COMPACT_ATOMS: atom_id res chain seq x y z
N MET A 1 18.53 -5.39 12.63
CA MET A 1 19.08 -5.76 13.94
C MET A 1 17.98 -5.64 14.97
N VAL A 2 17.90 -6.63 15.85
CA VAL A 2 16.93 -6.74 16.94
C VAL A 2 17.75 -6.91 18.22
N ILE A 3 17.25 -6.44 19.35
CA ILE A 3 17.94 -6.53 20.65
C ILE A 3 17.94 -7.99 21.11
N LEU A 4 19.03 -8.44 21.74
CA LEU A 4 19.20 -9.84 22.16
C LEU A 4 18.14 -10.32 23.16
N SER A 5 17.59 -9.40 23.98
CA SER A 5 16.55 -9.69 24.96
C SER A 5 15.15 -9.87 24.35
N CYS A 6 14.98 -9.66 23.04
CA CYS A 6 13.68 -9.89 22.39
C CYS A 6 13.35 -11.39 22.35
N MET A 7 12.14 -11.74 22.80
CA MET A 7 11.63 -13.10 22.73
C MET A 7 11.31 -13.50 21.29
N VAL A 8 11.49 -14.79 20.98
CA VAL A 8 11.19 -15.38 19.68
C VAL A 8 10.53 -16.74 19.87
N SER A 9 9.64 -17.10 18.96
CA SER A 9 9.07 -18.44 18.88
C SER A 9 9.70 -19.18 17.70
N ILE A 10 10.05 -20.45 17.92
CA ILE A 10 10.65 -21.30 16.89
C ILE A 10 9.53 -21.79 15.95
N GLY A 11 9.73 -21.66 14.64
CA GLY A 11 8.81 -22.18 13.62
C GLY A 11 8.35 -21.14 12.60
N GLN A 12 7.45 -21.56 11.72
CA GLN A 12 6.79 -20.70 10.73
C GLN A 12 5.35 -20.41 11.17
N VAL A 13 4.78 -19.29 10.74
CA VAL A 13 3.36 -18.99 10.99
C VAL A 13 2.49 -19.99 10.23
N SER A 14 1.45 -20.52 10.88
CA SER A 14 0.50 -21.47 10.28
C SER A 14 -0.31 -20.86 9.13
N ASN A 15 -0.91 -21.72 8.29
CA ASN A 15 -1.77 -21.35 7.15
C ASN A 15 -1.07 -20.56 6.02
N PRO A 16 0.01 -21.10 5.42
CA PRO A 16 0.71 -20.46 4.31
C PRO A 16 -0.15 -20.33 3.03
N GLU A 17 -1.16 -21.19 2.85
CA GLU A 17 -2.10 -21.18 1.73
C GLU A 17 -3.07 -20.00 1.77
N HIS A 18 -3.15 -19.25 2.89
CA HIS A 18 -4.02 -18.08 3.01
C HIS A 18 -3.84 -17.07 1.87
N LYS A 19 -2.60 -16.94 1.35
CA LYS A 19 -2.29 -16.05 0.22
C LYS A 19 -2.92 -16.49 -1.12
N ASN A 20 -3.27 -17.76 -1.25
CA ASN A 20 -3.84 -18.35 -2.47
C ASN A 20 -5.38 -18.31 -2.48
N GLN A 21 -6.01 -17.81 -1.40
CA GLN A 21 -7.46 -17.78 -1.29
C GLN A 21 -8.09 -16.75 -2.24
N SER A 22 -9.04 -17.19 -3.07
CA SER A 22 -9.91 -16.30 -3.85
C SER A 22 -11.22 -16.03 -3.13
N PHE A 23 -11.69 -14.77 -3.15
CA PHE A 23 -12.94 -14.37 -2.47
C PHE A 23 -14.20 -14.50 -3.35
N SER A 24 -14.02 -14.63 -4.66
CA SER A 24 -15.01 -14.87 -5.74
C SER A 24 -16.18 -13.86 -5.87
N LYS A 25 -16.76 -13.37 -4.77
CA LYS A 25 -17.89 -12.42 -4.75
C LYS A 25 -17.59 -11.16 -3.93
N ALA A 26 -18.15 -10.03 -4.34
CA ALA A 26 -17.98 -8.75 -3.64
C ALA A 26 -18.46 -8.80 -2.17
N GLY A 27 -19.56 -9.51 -1.89
CA GLY A 27 -20.11 -9.64 -0.53
C GLY A 27 -19.14 -10.28 0.46
N ARG A 28 -18.19 -11.12 0.01
CA ARG A 28 -17.21 -11.75 0.88
C ARG A 28 -16.17 -10.75 1.42
N MET A 29 -15.89 -9.67 0.67
CA MET A 29 -15.07 -8.55 1.17
C MET A 29 -15.83 -7.71 2.20
N ARG A 30 -17.15 -7.58 2.03
CA ARG A 30 -18.01 -6.86 2.98
C ARG A 30 -18.09 -7.57 4.33
N TRP A 31 -18.09 -8.91 4.36
CA TRP A 31 -18.01 -9.69 5.60
C TRP A 31 -16.68 -9.52 6.35
N LYS A 32 -15.65 -8.98 5.71
CA LYS A 32 -14.36 -8.62 6.31
C LYS A 32 -14.26 -7.14 6.66
N ASP A 33 -15.38 -6.41 6.68
CA ASP A 33 -15.46 -4.96 6.89
C ASP A 33 -14.68 -4.10 5.88
N ILE A 34 -14.41 -4.64 4.69
CA ILE A 34 -13.74 -3.90 3.62
C ILE A 34 -14.82 -3.29 2.70
N ARG A 35 -14.90 -1.96 2.71
CA ARG A 35 -15.79 -1.17 1.84
C ARG A 35 -15.20 -1.03 0.43
N PRO A 36 -16.03 -0.87 -0.62
CA PRO A 36 -15.53 -0.61 -1.97
C PRO A 36 -14.73 0.70 -2.00
N ILE A 37 -13.62 0.69 -2.75
CA ILE A 37 -12.73 1.85 -2.94
C ILE A 37 -12.98 2.39 -4.35
N VAL A 38 -13.30 3.68 -4.45
CA VAL A 38 -13.51 4.38 -5.73
C VAL A 38 -12.17 4.82 -6.29
N GLN A 39 -11.96 4.61 -7.59
CA GLN A 39 -10.73 5.03 -8.28
C GLN A 39 -10.71 6.55 -8.45
N GLY A 40 -9.54 7.17 -8.27
CA GLY A 40 -9.39 8.63 -8.43
C GLY A 40 -9.69 9.14 -9.84
N VAL A 41 -9.55 8.31 -10.86
CA VAL A 41 -9.90 8.64 -12.26
C VAL A 41 -11.42 8.78 -12.45
N ALA A 42 -12.22 8.11 -11.62
CA ALA A 42 -13.67 8.20 -11.67
C ALA A 42 -14.23 9.40 -10.87
N MET A 43 -13.35 10.24 -10.32
CA MET A 43 -13.71 11.39 -9.48
C MET A 43 -13.58 12.71 -10.25
N ASN A 44 -13.98 13.82 -9.63
CA ASN A 44 -13.81 15.16 -10.17
C ASN A 44 -12.45 15.77 -9.77
N PRO A 45 -11.98 16.84 -10.44
CA PRO A 45 -10.72 17.51 -10.11
C PRO A 45 -10.65 18.03 -8.66
N VAL A 46 -11.79 18.34 -8.04
CA VAL A 46 -11.89 18.79 -6.64
C VAL A 46 -11.59 17.66 -5.65
N ASP A 47 -11.89 16.41 -6.00
CA ASP A 47 -11.81 15.27 -5.10
C ASP A 47 -10.46 14.55 -5.19
N HIS A 48 -9.91 14.46 -6.40
CA HIS A 48 -8.68 13.74 -6.65
C HIS A 48 -7.86 14.43 -7.73
N PRO A 49 -6.52 14.49 -7.59
CA PRO A 49 -5.65 15.03 -8.64
C PRO A 49 -5.65 14.28 -9.99
N ASN A 50 -6.32 13.12 -10.06
CA ASN A 50 -6.46 12.33 -11.29
C ASN A 50 -7.90 12.42 -11.84
N GLY A 51 -8.76 13.20 -11.17
CA GLY A 51 -10.16 13.32 -11.53
C GLY A 51 -10.38 14.35 -12.63
N GLY A 52 -11.47 14.19 -13.35
CA GLY A 52 -11.93 15.06 -14.43
C GLY A 52 -11.32 14.79 -15.80
N GLY A 53 -11.53 15.76 -16.69
CA GLY A 53 -11.31 15.66 -18.14
C GLY A 53 -12.41 14.87 -18.86
N GLU A 54 -12.44 15.00 -20.19
CA GLU A 54 -13.46 14.35 -21.02
C GLU A 54 -13.16 12.85 -21.18
N GLY A 55 -14.19 12.02 -20.96
CA GLY A 55 -14.07 10.57 -21.04
C GLY A 55 -13.09 9.97 -20.01
N LYS A 56 -12.71 8.71 -20.23
CA LYS A 56 -11.73 8.03 -19.37
C LYS A 56 -10.32 8.43 -19.78
N ASN A 57 -9.64 9.21 -18.95
CA ASN A 57 -8.25 9.60 -19.16
C ASN A 57 -7.37 9.24 -17.95
N THR A 58 -6.05 9.30 -18.11
CA THR A 58 -5.08 9.04 -17.02
C THR A 58 -4.58 10.35 -16.38
N GLY A 59 -5.28 11.47 -16.57
CA GLY A 59 -4.97 12.77 -15.97
C GLY A 59 -3.67 13.46 -16.43
N GLY A 60 -2.93 12.89 -17.39
CA GLY A 60 -1.70 13.48 -17.97
C GLY A 60 -0.57 13.72 -16.96
N ARG A 61 -0.66 13.17 -15.74
CA ARG A 61 0.23 13.41 -14.60
C ARG A 61 0.78 12.10 -14.06
N PRO A 62 1.89 12.12 -13.31
CA PRO A 62 2.33 10.95 -12.55
C PRO A 62 1.21 10.46 -11.63
N SER A 63 1.12 9.15 -11.42
CA SER A 63 0.11 8.58 -10.51
C SER A 63 0.35 9.11 -9.09
N VAL A 64 -0.64 9.83 -8.56
CA VAL A 64 -0.62 10.41 -7.22
C VAL A 64 -1.78 9.88 -6.37
N SER A 65 -1.64 10.05 -5.05
CA SER A 65 -2.70 9.83 -4.07
C SER A 65 -3.67 11.01 -4.06
N LYS A 66 -4.79 10.87 -3.33
CA LYS A 66 -5.77 11.96 -3.18
C LYS A 66 -5.20 13.26 -2.62
N TRP A 67 -4.05 13.20 -1.93
CA TRP A 67 -3.33 14.35 -1.39
C TRP A 67 -2.14 14.80 -2.26
N GLY A 68 -2.04 14.32 -3.50
CA GLY A 68 -0.99 14.73 -4.45
C GLY A 68 0.37 14.07 -4.27
N LYS A 69 0.56 13.20 -3.26
CA LYS A 69 1.83 12.47 -3.10
C LYS A 69 1.98 11.40 -4.19
N PRO A 70 3.14 11.30 -4.88
CA PRO A 70 3.37 10.25 -5.89
C PRO A 70 3.27 8.84 -5.31
N THR A 71 2.60 7.92 -6.02
CA THR A 71 2.35 6.54 -5.56
C THR A 71 3.29 5.51 -6.17
N LYS A 72 3.92 5.82 -7.31
CA LYS A 72 4.87 4.94 -7.99
C LYS A 72 6.30 5.32 -7.60
N GLY A 73 7.03 4.39 -6.97
CA GLY A 73 8.47 4.51 -6.68
C GLY A 73 8.89 5.49 -5.58
N HIS A 74 8.03 6.43 -5.17
CA HIS A 74 8.36 7.45 -4.18
C HIS A 74 8.49 6.86 -2.76
N ARG A 75 9.66 7.03 -2.13
CA ARG A 75 9.96 6.51 -0.79
C ARG A 75 9.29 7.37 0.29
N THR A 76 8.43 6.77 1.10
CA THR A 76 7.64 7.50 2.12
C THR A 76 8.28 7.54 3.50
N ARG A 77 9.28 6.69 3.77
CA ARG A 77 9.94 6.60 5.08
C ARG A 77 10.81 7.83 5.34
N ASN A 78 10.69 8.41 6.54
CA ASN A 78 11.59 9.46 7.01
C ASN A 78 13.05 8.98 7.06
N LYS A 79 13.94 9.71 6.38
CA LYS A 79 15.39 9.42 6.30
C LYS A 79 16.08 9.54 7.66
N ARG A 80 15.62 10.44 8.54
CA ARG A 80 16.21 10.72 9.87
C ARG A 80 15.64 9.87 11.00
N LYS A 81 14.81 8.86 10.69
CA LYS A 81 14.23 8.00 11.73
C LYS A 81 15.35 7.25 12.45
N LEU A 82 15.44 7.40 13.78
CA LEU A 82 16.47 6.79 14.65
C LEU A 82 16.62 5.29 14.43
N SER A 83 15.51 4.57 14.16
CA SER A 83 15.56 3.14 13.88
C SER A 83 16.27 2.75 12.57
N GLY A 84 16.64 3.74 11.74
CA GLY A 84 17.48 3.54 10.56
C GLY A 84 18.84 2.93 10.89
N LYS A 85 19.42 3.26 12.05
CA LYS A 85 20.73 2.71 12.48
C LYS A 85 20.74 1.20 12.68
N TYR A 86 19.56 0.60 12.91
CA TYR A 86 19.43 -0.84 13.14
C TYR A 86 19.15 -1.64 11.85
N ILE A 87 19.09 -0.99 10.68
CA ILE A 87 18.72 -1.64 9.42
C ILE A 87 19.95 -1.72 8.53
N VAL A 88 20.40 -2.95 8.27
CA VAL A 88 21.64 -3.23 7.52
C VAL A 88 21.40 -3.18 6.01
N LYS A 89 20.34 -3.81 5.52
CA LYS A 89 19.96 -3.82 4.09
C LYS A 89 18.49 -3.45 3.94
N ARG A 90 18.15 -2.62 2.95
CA ARG A 90 16.75 -2.34 2.61
C ARG A 90 16.21 -3.36 1.61
N ARG A 91 14.91 -3.62 1.69
CA ARG A 91 14.16 -4.52 0.78
C ARG A 91 14.36 -4.24 -0.72
N PHE A 92 14.69 -3.00 -1.09
CA PHE A 92 14.81 -2.57 -2.49
C PHE A 92 16.26 -2.42 -2.98
N GLU A 93 17.25 -2.60 -2.10
CA GLU A 93 18.66 -2.61 -2.47
C GLU A 93 18.97 -4.00 -3.03
N LYS A 94 19.41 -4.07 -4.30
CA LYS A 94 19.89 -5.32 -4.92
C LYS A 94 21.16 -5.76 -4.21
#